data_AF-A0A418YE97-F1
#
_entry.id   AF-A0A418YE97-F1
#
_cell.length_a   1.000
_cell.length_b   1.000
_cell.length_c   1.000
_cell.angle_alpha   90.00
_cell.angle_beta   90.00
_cell.angle_gamma   90.00
#
_symmetry.space_group_name_H-M   'P 1'
#
loop_
_entity.id
_entity.type
_entity.pdbx_description
1 polymer ?
#
loop_
_entity_poly.entity_id
_entity_poly.type
_entity_poly.pdbx_seq_one_letter_code
_entity_poly.pdbx_strand_id
1 'polypeptide(L)'
;MDKKTQAELGSLLIDTDKLLELLAQNPSSLNDYPHLQSFISDKNKKSVEYRRALREKQFSKDDYRDAVFDRLDWIGYDICTKLDTDFLIHRVAAKVGADIEAIKTLSVKEIGVENISKLLHLMGNAAYSLVDDTPSYPWEAVRGQANDAFWKRCHLAYDAYQEGFNSHWKLNEWCQVHLNVACPQSFPKFIKTWGDPRNIPSWVSYSGWSETR
;
A
#
# COMPACT_ATOMS: atom_id res chain seq x y z
N MET A 1 -26.05 21.45 -0.52
CA MET A 1 -24.74 21.11 -1.10
C MET A 1 -23.88 22.36 -1.03
N ASP A 2 -22.67 22.29 -0.49
CA ASP A 2 -21.81 23.48 -0.39
C ASP A 2 -21.18 23.84 -1.76
N LYS A 3 -20.69 25.07 -1.91
CA LYS A 3 -20.11 25.56 -3.18
C LYS A 3 -18.85 24.83 -3.62
N LYS A 4 -18.08 24.26 -2.70
CA LYS A 4 -16.87 23.47 -2.99
C LYS A 4 -17.24 22.06 -3.45
N THR A 5 -18.16 21.39 -2.76
CA THR A 5 -18.71 20.09 -3.16
C THR A 5 -19.36 20.18 -4.54
N GLN A 6 -20.06 21.29 -4.83
CA GLN A 6 -20.67 21.51 -6.14
C GLN A 6 -19.63 21.72 -7.24
N ALA A 7 -18.51 22.38 -6.94
CA ALA A 7 -17.39 22.54 -7.87
C ALA A 7 -16.64 21.22 -8.12
N GLU A 8 -16.46 20.39 -7.09
CA GLU A 8 -15.87 19.06 -7.20
C GLU A 8 -16.74 18.13 -8.04
N LEU A 9 -18.05 18.10 -7.80
CA LEU A 9 -19.00 17.36 -8.64
C LEU A 9 -18.98 17.87 -10.09
N GLY A 10 -18.95 19.20 -10.29
CA GLY A 10 -18.82 19.79 -11.62
C GLY A 10 -17.54 19.37 -12.34
N SER A 11 -16.41 19.30 -11.62
CA SER A 11 -15.14 18.85 -12.18
C SER A 11 -15.16 17.37 -12.59
N LEU A 12 -15.85 16.53 -11.81
CA LEU A 12 -16.07 15.12 -12.09
C LEU A 12 -16.97 14.89 -13.30
N LEU A 13 -17.99 15.71 -13.48
CA LEU A 13 -18.87 15.63 -14.66
C LEU A 13 -18.14 16.03 -15.96
N ILE A 14 -17.15 16.91 -15.87
CA ILE A 14 -16.31 17.33 -17.00
C ILE A 14 -15.22 16.29 -17.30
N ASP A 15 -14.62 15.69 -16.26
CA ASP A 15 -13.61 14.64 -16.39
C ASP A 15 -14.28 13.25 -16.45
N THR A 16 -14.84 12.95 -17.62
CA THR A 16 -15.64 11.74 -17.84
C THR A 16 -14.84 10.45 -17.59
N ASP A 17 -13.52 10.46 -17.79
CA ASP A 17 -12.69 9.27 -17.54
C ASP A 17 -12.54 8.99 -16.04
N LYS A 18 -12.26 9.99 -15.20
CA LYS A 18 -12.25 9.81 -13.73
C LYS A 18 -13.62 9.42 -13.18
N LEU A 19 -14.68 9.98 -13.74
CA LEU A 19 -16.04 9.61 -13.35
C LEU A 19 -16.30 8.12 -13.66
N LEU A 20 -15.91 7.64 -14.83
CA LEU A 20 -16.04 6.23 -15.19
C LEU A 20 -15.22 5.31 -14.29
N GLU A 21 -14.02 5.72 -13.86
CA GLU A 21 -13.20 4.96 -12.90
C GLU A 21 -13.87 4.84 -11.52
N LEU A 22 -14.43 5.94 -11.01
CA LEU A 22 -15.17 5.93 -9.73
C LEU A 22 -16.44 5.09 -9.82
N LEU A 23 -17.19 5.20 -10.92
CA LEU A 23 -18.38 4.40 -11.16
C LEU A 23 -18.05 2.91 -11.34
N ALA A 24 -16.84 2.56 -11.81
CA ALA A 24 -16.36 1.19 -11.91
C ALA A 24 -16.09 0.50 -10.57
N GLN A 25 -15.87 1.26 -9.50
CA GLN A 25 -15.62 0.71 -8.16
C GLN A 25 -16.89 0.15 -7.53
N ASN A 26 -18.08 0.60 -7.96
CA ASN A 26 -19.35 0.08 -7.48
C ASN A 26 -20.38 -0.11 -8.62
N PRO A 27 -20.20 -1.11 -9.50
CA PRO A 27 -21.09 -1.35 -10.63
C PRO A 27 -22.53 -1.69 -10.22
N SER A 28 -22.73 -2.18 -9.00
CA SER A 28 -24.06 -2.44 -8.42
C SER A 28 -24.89 -1.17 -8.18
N SER A 29 -24.26 -0.01 -8.06
CA SER A 29 -24.96 1.28 -7.98
C SER A 29 -25.50 1.76 -9.33
N LEU A 30 -25.22 1.04 -10.43
CA LEU A 30 -25.63 1.38 -11.79
C LEU A 30 -26.74 0.47 -12.34
N ASN A 31 -27.51 -0.20 -11.48
CA ASN A 31 -28.56 -1.13 -11.91
C ASN A 31 -29.61 -0.48 -12.83
N ASP A 32 -29.88 0.81 -12.65
CA ASP A 32 -30.82 1.58 -13.48
C ASP A 32 -30.20 2.04 -14.83
N TYR A 33 -28.89 1.81 -15.04
CA TYR A 33 -28.13 2.24 -16.22
C TYR A 33 -27.36 1.08 -16.87
N PRO A 34 -28.05 0.09 -17.46
CA PRO A 34 -27.44 -1.16 -17.95
C PRO A 34 -26.39 -0.96 -19.05
N HIS A 35 -26.56 0.05 -19.91
CA HIS A 35 -25.57 0.38 -20.95
C HIS A 35 -24.27 0.93 -20.38
N LEU A 36 -24.37 1.78 -19.34
CA LEU A 36 -23.22 2.35 -18.65
C LEU A 36 -22.49 1.27 -17.84
N GLN A 37 -23.25 0.39 -17.18
CA GLN A 37 -22.73 -0.76 -16.46
C GLN A 37 -21.97 -1.72 -17.39
N SER A 38 -22.50 -2.02 -18.59
CA SER A 38 -21.80 -2.82 -19.61
C SER A 38 -20.53 -2.11 -20.09
N PHE A 39 -20.64 -0.84 -20.47
CA PHE A 39 -19.50 -0.06 -20.99
C PHE A 39 -18.33 0.00 -20.00
N ILE A 40 -18.63 0.24 -18.72
CA ILE A 40 -17.63 0.25 -17.64
C ILE A 40 -17.02 -1.13 -17.44
N SER A 41 -17.84 -2.18 -17.46
CA SER A 41 -17.38 -3.57 -17.32
C SER A 41 -16.48 -4.00 -18.48
N ASP A 42 -16.72 -3.46 -19.67
CA ASP A 42 -16.02 -3.81 -20.91
C ASP A 42 -14.74 -2.98 -21.14
N LYS A 43 -14.67 -1.75 -20.61
CA LYS A 43 -13.44 -0.91 -20.65
C LYS A 43 -12.37 -1.40 -19.66
N ASN A 44 -12.78 -2.01 -18.53
CA ASN A 44 -11.83 -2.58 -17.57
C ASN A 44 -11.28 -3.93 -18.07
N LYS A 45 -10.12 -3.88 -18.74
CA LYS A 45 -9.42 -5.06 -19.28
C LYS A 45 -9.25 -6.19 -18.26
N LYS A 46 -9.02 -5.88 -16.98
CA LYS A 46 -8.88 -6.88 -15.92
C LYS A 46 -10.19 -7.57 -15.55
N SER A 47 -11.29 -6.83 -15.54
CA SER A 47 -12.64 -7.40 -15.37
C SER A 47 -13.04 -8.29 -16.55
N VAL A 48 -12.65 -7.91 -17.77
CA VAL A 48 -12.83 -8.74 -18.98
C VAL A 48 -11.98 -10.01 -18.92
N GLU A 49 -10.71 -9.91 -18.51
CA GLU A 49 -9.81 -11.06 -18.30
C GLU A 49 -10.37 -12.03 -17.25
N TYR A 50 -10.86 -11.52 -16.12
CA TYR A 50 -11.51 -12.32 -15.07
C TYR A 50 -12.75 -13.06 -15.60
N ARG A 51 -13.66 -12.36 -16.29
CA ARG A 51 -14.86 -12.98 -16.89
C ARG A 51 -14.49 -14.02 -17.95
N ARG A 52 -13.42 -13.78 -18.72
CA ARG A 52 -12.91 -14.74 -19.70
C ARG A 52 -12.36 -15.99 -19.01
N ALA A 53 -11.53 -15.83 -17.98
CA ALA A 53 -10.95 -16.94 -17.23
C ALA A 53 -12.00 -17.81 -16.53
N LEU A 54 -13.10 -17.23 -16.05
CA LEU A 54 -14.26 -17.97 -15.56
C LEU A 54 -14.95 -18.80 -16.66
N ARG A 55 -15.15 -18.22 -17.85
CA ARG A 55 -15.76 -18.95 -19.00
C ARG A 55 -14.86 -20.07 -19.51
N GLU A 56 -13.56 -19.83 -19.51
CA GLU A 56 -12.53 -20.79 -19.91
C GLU A 56 -12.23 -21.83 -18.82
N LYS A 57 -12.92 -21.76 -17.67
CA LYS A 57 -12.76 -22.65 -16.51
C LYS A 57 -11.31 -22.75 -16.01
N GLN A 58 -10.55 -21.66 -16.13
CA GLN A 58 -9.20 -21.58 -15.57
C GLN A 58 -9.21 -21.57 -14.04
N PHE A 59 -10.28 -21.03 -13.44
CA PHE A 59 -10.60 -21.09 -12.02
C PHE A 59 -12.11 -20.95 -11.83
N SER A 60 -12.61 -21.38 -10.67
CA SER A 60 -14.00 -21.17 -10.27
C SER A 60 -14.20 -19.81 -9.57
N LYS A 61 -15.44 -19.34 -9.52
CA LYS A 61 -15.77 -18.12 -8.76
C LYS A 61 -15.49 -18.31 -7.27
N ASP A 62 -15.66 -19.52 -6.75
CA ASP A 62 -15.36 -19.85 -5.36
C ASP A 62 -13.85 -19.82 -5.13
N ASP A 63 -13.03 -20.38 -6.03
CA ASP A 63 -11.56 -20.35 -5.93
C ASP A 63 -11.03 -18.91 -5.91
N TYR A 64 -11.61 -18.04 -6.74
CA TYR A 64 -11.23 -16.63 -6.76
C TYR A 64 -11.65 -15.90 -5.49
N ARG A 65 -12.82 -16.24 -4.91
CA ARG A 65 -13.27 -15.68 -3.64
C ARG A 65 -12.38 -16.15 -2.48
N ASP A 66 -12.03 -17.42 -2.45
CA ASP A 66 -11.20 -18.00 -1.41
C ASP A 66 -9.80 -17.39 -1.45
N ALA A 67 -9.21 -17.20 -2.64
CA ALA A 67 -7.95 -16.48 -2.79
C ALA A 67 -8.01 -15.01 -2.29
N VAL A 68 -9.16 -14.35 -2.45
CA VAL A 68 -9.37 -13.00 -1.88
C VAL A 68 -9.46 -13.08 -0.36
N PHE A 69 -10.16 -14.06 0.21
CA PHE A 69 -10.28 -14.22 1.66
C PHE A 69 -8.96 -14.60 2.32
N ASP A 70 -8.18 -15.52 1.74
CA ASP A 70 -6.84 -15.85 2.22
C ASP A 70 -5.94 -14.61 2.29
N ARG A 71 -6.05 -13.74 1.27
CA ARG A 71 -5.30 -12.48 1.27
C ARG A 71 -5.80 -11.52 2.35
N LEU A 72 -7.10 -11.43 2.56
CA LEU A 72 -7.68 -10.61 3.63
C LEU A 72 -7.30 -11.12 5.02
N ASP A 73 -7.26 -12.43 5.22
CA ASP A 73 -6.81 -13.06 6.47
C ASP A 73 -5.36 -12.68 6.77
N TRP A 74 -4.49 -12.72 5.76
CA TRP A 74 -3.09 -12.31 5.93
C TRP A 74 -2.96 -10.82 6.27
N ILE A 75 -3.71 -9.95 5.58
CA ILE A 75 -3.72 -8.50 5.87
C ILE A 75 -4.26 -8.25 7.27
N GLY A 76 -5.33 -8.94 7.67
CA GLY A 76 -5.91 -8.84 9.00
C GLY A 76 -4.92 -9.28 10.07
N TYR A 77 -4.20 -10.36 9.84
CA TYR A 77 -3.12 -10.82 10.72
C TYR A 77 -2.01 -9.76 10.86
N ASP A 78 -1.49 -9.22 9.75
CA ASP A 78 -0.45 -8.18 9.78
C ASP A 78 -0.89 -6.95 10.58
N ILE A 79 -2.14 -6.49 10.38
CA ILE A 79 -2.73 -5.40 11.17
C ILE A 79 -2.73 -5.76 12.66
N CYS A 80 -3.22 -6.95 13.01
CA CYS A 80 -3.31 -7.40 14.40
C CYS A 80 -1.94 -7.48 15.08
N THR A 81 -0.86 -7.82 14.37
CA THR A 81 0.50 -7.84 14.95
C THR A 81 1.01 -6.45 15.36
N LYS A 82 0.46 -5.39 14.78
CA LYS A 82 0.83 -3.99 15.06
C LYS A 82 -0.06 -3.35 16.13
N LEU A 83 -1.13 -4.03 16.53
CA LEU A 83 -2.10 -3.53 17.51
C LEU A 83 -1.80 -4.07 18.91
N ASP A 84 -2.12 -3.25 19.92
CA ASP A 84 -2.20 -3.73 21.30
C ASP A 84 -3.44 -4.63 21.46
N THR A 85 -3.19 -5.94 21.54
CA THR A 85 -4.20 -6.98 21.66
C THR A 85 -4.19 -7.66 23.03
N ASP A 86 -3.55 -7.06 24.04
CA ASP A 86 -3.42 -7.64 25.39
C ASP A 86 -4.79 -7.97 26.01
N PHE A 87 -5.82 -7.18 25.71
CA PHE A 87 -7.18 -7.46 26.17
C PHE A 87 -7.74 -8.79 25.66
N LEU A 88 -7.38 -9.23 24.44
CA LEU A 88 -7.74 -10.55 23.90
C LEU A 88 -6.93 -11.64 24.58
N ILE A 89 -5.63 -11.42 24.78
CA ILE A 89 -4.74 -12.37 25.47
C ILE A 89 -5.26 -12.61 26.88
N HIS A 90 -5.57 -11.56 27.65
CA HIS A 90 -6.13 -11.67 28.99
C HIS A 90 -7.48 -12.42 29.01
N ARG A 91 -8.34 -12.16 28.02
CA ARG A 91 -9.63 -12.83 27.92
C ARG A 91 -9.50 -14.33 27.60
N VAL A 92 -8.65 -14.66 26.64
CA VAL A 92 -8.38 -16.05 26.22
C VAL A 92 -7.68 -16.79 27.36
N ALA A 93 -6.65 -16.20 27.96
CA ALA A 93 -5.94 -16.78 29.11
C ALA A 93 -6.88 -17.03 30.30
N ALA A 94 -7.84 -16.14 30.57
CA ALA A 94 -8.85 -16.38 31.61
C ALA A 94 -9.79 -17.57 31.30
N LYS A 95 -9.86 -18.02 30.05
CA LYS A 95 -10.70 -19.15 29.62
C LYS A 95 -9.93 -20.47 29.49
N VAL A 96 -8.76 -20.44 28.86
CA VAL A 96 -7.99 -21.65 28.53
C VAL A 96 -6.66 -21.75 29.29
N GLY A 97 -6.29 -20.73 30.06
CA GLY A 97 -5.04 -20.70 30.82
C GLY A 97 -3.83 -20.78 29.89
N ALA A 98 -3.06 -21.86 30.05
CA ALA A 98 -1.85 -22.14 29.27
C ALA A 98 -2.09 -23.11 28.09
N ASP A 99 -3.31 -23.62 27.91
CA ASP A 99 -3.61 -24.58 26.84
C ASP A 99 -3.78 -23.86 25.49
N ILE A 100 -2.69 -23.86 24.72
CA ILE A 100 -2.63 -23.22 23.39
C ILE A 100 -3.49 -23.96 22.37
N GLU A 101 -3.64 -25.28 22.48
CA GLU A 101 -4.43 -26.05 21.52
C GLU A 101 -5.93 -25.79 21.70
N ALA A 102 -6.38 -25.59 22.94
CA ALA A 102 -7.74 -25.18 23.22
C ALA A 102 -8.11 -23.83 22.58
N ILE A 103 -7.15 -22.91 22.37
CA ILE A 103 -7.38 -21.62 21.70
C ILE A 103 -7.98 -21.80 20.30
N LYS A 104 -7.51 -22.80 19.54
CA LYS A 104 -7.95 -23.05 18.15
C LYS A 104 -9.41 -23.46 18.05
N THR A 105 -9.99 -23.93 19.16
CA THR A 105 -11.38 -24.41 19.23
C THR A 105 -12.34 -23.37 19.80
N LEU A 106 -11.84 -22.20 20.21
CA LEU A 106 -12.67 -21.17 20.82
C LEU A 106 -13.66 -20.58 19.83
N SER A 107 -14.91 -20.51 20.27
CA SER A 107 -15.99 -19.84 19.55
C SER A 107 -16.00 -18.33 19.81
N VAL A 108 -16.65 -17.60 18.90
CA VAL A 108 -16.95 -16.15 19.04
C VAL A 108 -17.59 -15.82 20.39
N LYS A 109 -18.44 -16.71 20.91
CA LYS A 109 -19.13 -16.54 22.19
C LYS A 109 -18.16 -16.59 23.38
N GLU A 110 -17.13 -17.42 23.31
CA GLU A 110 -16.17 -17.62 24.40
C GLU A 110 -15.15 -16.48 24.47
N ILE A 111 -14.69 -16.03 23.30
CA ILE A 111 -13.86 -14.83 23.14
C ILE A 111 -14.66 -13.58 23.57
N GLY A 112 -15.94 -13.54 23.21
CA GLY A 112 -16.87 -12.48 23.56
C GLY A 112 -17.00 -11.45 22.43
N VAL A 113 -18.24 -11.18 22.04
CA VAL A 113 -18.59 -10.28 20.93
C VAL A 113 -18.01 -8.88 21.12
N GLU A 114 -18.01 -8.36 22.36
CA GLU A 114 -17.44 -7.05 22.67
C GLU A 114 -15.93 -6.95 22.40
N ASN A 115 -15.18 -8.02 22.69
CA ASN A 115 -13.73 -8.04 22.42
C ASN A 115 -13.46 -8.13 20.91
N ILE A 116 -14.26 -8.89 20.17
CA ILE A 116 -14.16 -8.98 18.72
C ILE A 116 -14.55 -7.64 18.08
N SER A 117 -15.63 -7.01 18.54
CA SER A 117 -16.06 -5.69 18.08
C SER A 117 -14.98 -4.63 18.32
N LYS A 118 -14.38 -4.64 19.52
CA LYS A 118 -13.24 -3.77 19.85
C LYS A 118 -12.04 -4.02 18.93
N LEU A 119 -11.69 -5.28 18.66
CA LEU A 119 -10.63 -5.63 17.72
C LEU A 119 -10.94 -5.08 16.32
N LEU A 120 -12.15 -5.29 15.80
CA LEU A 120 -12.56 -4.80 14.49
C LEU A 120 -12.51 -3.27 14.39
N HIS A 121 -12.85 -2.55 15.47
CA HIS A 121 -12.67 -1.10 15.52
C HIS A 121 -11.20 -0.67 15.49
N LEU A 122 -10.34 -1.35 16.25
CA LEU A 122 -8.89 -1.08 16.24
C LEU A 122 -8.29 -1.38 14.86
N MET A 123 -8.66 -2.51 14.24
CA MET A 123 -8.25 -2.87 12.90
C MET A 123 -8.75 -1.86 11.86
N GLY A 124 -10.01 -1.43 11.96
CA GLY A 124 -10.57 -0.41 11.07
C GLY A 124 -9.78 0.90 11.13
N ASN A 125 -9.42 1.36 12.33
CA ASN A 125 -8.60 2.56 12.50
C ASN A 125 -7.17 2.37 11.97
N ALA A 126 -6.55 1.22 12.24
CA ALA A 126 -5.20 0.92 11.76
C ALA A 126 -5.13 0.69 10.24
N ALA A 127 -6.21 0.21 9.63
CA ALA A 127 -6.29 0.06 8.18
C ALA A 127 -6.13 1.41 7.48
N TYR A 128 -6.73 2.49 8.02
CA TYR A 128 -6.55 3.84 7.48
C TYR A 128 -5.08 4.30 7.55
N SER A 129 -4.37 4.01 8.64
CA SER A 129 -2.95 4.35 8.76
C SER A 129 -2.04 3.54 7.83
N LEU A 130 -2.46 2.34 7.40
CA LEU A 130 -1.70 1.51 6.47
C LEU A 130 -1.86 1.93 5.00
N VAL A 131 -2.93 2.66 4.67
CA VAL A 131 -3.10 3.25 3.33
C VAL A 131 -2.02 4.31 3.08
N ASP A 132 -1.63 5.04 4.12
CA ASP A 132 -0.59 6.08 4.07
C ASP A 132 0.84 5.53 4.20
N ASP A 133 1.00 4.25 4.55
CA ASP A 133 2.29 3.64 4.87
C ASP A 133 2.97 2.99 3.66
N THR A 134 2.55 3.37 2.43
CA THR A 134 3.45 3.17 1.28
C THR A 134 4.47 4.30 1.35
N PRO A 135 5.73 4.05 1.76
CA PRO A 135 6.72 5.12 1.79
C PRO A 135 6.83 5.70 0.39
N SER A 136 6.34 6.93 0.20
CA SER A 136 6.53 7.65 -1.04
C SER A 136 8.01 7.98 -1.12
N TYR A 137 8.75 7.13 -1.82
CA TYR A 137 10.16 7.39 -2.03
C TYR A 137 10.30 8.62 -2.95
N PRO A 138 11.38 9.40 -2.82
CA PRO A 138 11.57 10.60 -3.63
C PRO A 138 11.48 10.38 -5.15
N TRP A 139 11.74 9.16 -5.64
CA TRP A 139 11.63 8.76 -7.05
C TRP A 139 10.22 8.28 -7.48
N GLU A 140 9.28 8.14 -6.54
CA GLU A 140 7.89 7.75 -6.80
C GLU A 140 6.94 8.96 -6.83
N ALA A 141 7.45 10.15 -6.53
CA ALA A 141 6.66 11.37 -6.51
C ALA A 141 6.31 11.86 -7.93
N VAL A 142 5.00 11.98 -8.23
CA VAL A 142 4.47 12.45 -9.53
C VAL A 142 4.45 13.99 -9.65
N ARG A 143 4.62 14.72 -8.53
CA ARG A 143 4.65 16.19 -8.48
C ARG A 143 5.87 16.70 -7.73
N GLY A 144 6.60 17.59 -8.37
CA GLY A 144 7.90 18.08 -7.93
C GLY A 144 9.00 17.41 -8.74
N GLN A 145 10.00 18.18 -9.19
CA GLN A 145 11.17 17.61 -9.87
C GLN A 145 11.91 16.73 -8.87
N ALA A 146 11.59 15.43 -8.85
CA ALA A 146 12.51 14.43 -8.36
C ALA A 146 13.82 14.68 -9.11
N ASN A 147 14.91 14.94 -8.38
CA ASN A 147 16.22 15.09 -8.97
C ASN A 147 16.68 13.71 -9.45
N ASP A 148 16.11 13.24 -10.57
CA ASP A 148 16.32 11.89 -11.11
C ASP A 148 17.80 11.60 -11.33
N ALA A 149 18.55 12.61 -11.78
CA ALA A 149 19.99 12.52 -11.99
C ALA A 149 20.75 12.16 -10.70
N PHE A 150 20.25 12.59 -9.54
CA PHE A 150 20.77 12.20 -8.23
C PHE A 150 20.18 10.86 -7.78
N TRP A 151 18.85 10.71 -7.77
CA TRP A 151 18.18 9.56 -7.16
C TRP A 151 18.47 8.24 -7.88
N LYS A 152 18.74 8.24 -9.19
CA LYS A 152 19.22 7.03 -9.90
C LYS A 152 20.61 6.57 -9.46
N ARG A 153 21.43 7.47 -8.91
CA ARG A 153 22.83 7.23 -8.51
C ARG A 153 23.05 7.38 -7.00
N CYS A 154 21.97 7.42 -6.21
CA CYS A 154 22.07 7.72 -4.78
C CYS A 154 22.81 6.63 -3.98
N HIS A 155 22.95 5.41 -4.50
CA HIS A 155 23.82 4.38 -3.92
C HIS A 155 25.29 4.82 -3.82
N LEU A 156 25.81 5.57 -4.80
CA LEU A 156 27.17 6.10 -4.75
C LEU A 156 27.34 7.16 -3.65
N ALA A 157 26.31 7.98 -3.45
CA ALA A 157 26.28 8.95 -2.35
C ALA A 157 26.08 8.27 -0.99
N TYR A 158 25.45 7.09 -0.94
CA TYR A 158 25.40 6.25 0.26
C TYR A 158 26.78 5.67 0.60
N ASP A 159 27.52 5.18 -0.40
CA ASP A 159 28.89 4.68 -0.19
C ASP A 159 29.79 5.80 0.37
N ALA A 160 29.75 7.00 -0.22
CA ALA A 160 30.45 8.18 0.31
C ALA A 160 30.00 8.55 1.75
N TYR A 161 28.71 8.38 2.08
CA TYR A 161 28.21 8.61 3.44
C TYR A 161 28.87 7.66 4.45
N GLN A 162 29.07 6.38 4.09
CA GLN A 162 29.76 5.40 4.92
C GLN A 162 31.26 5.71 5.07
N GLU A 163 31.87 6.35 4.07
CA GLU A 163 33.28 6.80 4.10
C GLU A 163 33.51 8.08 4.94
N GLY A 164 32.47 8.65 5.53
CA GLY A 164 32.59 9.79 6.46
C GLY A 164 32.11 11.14 5.90
N PHE A 165 31.56 11.17 4.68
CA PHE A 165 30.81 12.32 4.16
C PHE A 165 29.40 12.34 4.79
N ASN A 166 29.32 12.54 6.11
CA ASN A 166 28.10 12.29 6.88
C ASN A 166 27.18 13.52 7.11
N SER A 167 27.49 14.66 6.49
CA SER A 167 26.67 15.88 6.54
C SER A 167 26.21 16.28 5.14
N HIS A 168 25.08 17.00 5.04
CA HIS A 168 24.53 17.44 3.74
C HIS A 168 25.56 18.26 2.94
N TRP A 169 26.27 19.18 3.59
CA TRP A 169 27.29 20.00 2.95
C TRP A 169 28.42 19.15 2.35
N LYS A 170 28.97 18.19 3.11
CA LYS A 170 30.02 17.27 2.66
C LYS A 170 29.55 16.39 1.49
N LEU A 171 28.34 15.84 1.58
CA LEU A 171 27.75 15.03 0.51
C LEU A 171 27.49 15.84 -0.74
N ASN A 172 27.02 17.08 -0.59
CA ASN A 172 26.73 17.94 -1.74
C ASN A 172 28.01 18.30 -2.49
N GLU A 173 29.08 18.65 -1.78
CA GLU A 173 30.39 18.87 -2.39
C GLU A 173 30.89 17.61 -3.12
N TRP A 174 30.83 16.45 -2.45
CA TRP A 174 31.23 15.18 -3.05
C TRP A 174 30.41 14.85 -4.31
N CYS A 175 29.08 15.03 -4.28
CA CYS A 175 28.20 14.77 -5.42
C CYS A 175 28.42 15.74 -6.58
N GLN A 176 28.72 17.01 -6.30
CA GLN A 176 29.06 17.98 -7.35
C GLN A 176 30.36 17.59 -8.06
N VAL A 177 31.38 17.13 -7.31
CA VAL A 177 32.67 16.72 -7.87
C VAL A 177 32.59 15.40 -8.64
N HIS A 178 31.93 14.37 -8.07
CA HIS A 178 32.00 13.00 -8.60
C HIS A 178 30.80 12.62 -9.47
N LEU A 179 29.62 13.18 -9.19
CA LEU A 179 28.38 12.82 -9.88
C LEU A 179 27.85 13.94 -10.79
N ASN A 180 28.49 15.13 -10.75
CA ASN A 180 28.07 16.35 -11.44
C ASN A 180 26.59 16.68 -11.16
N VAL A 181 26.13 16.47 -9.92
CA VAL A 181 24.75 16.74 -9.50
C VAL A 181 24.71 17.21 -8.04
N ALA A 182 23.79 18.11 -7.72
CA ALA A 182 23.58 18.55 -6.35
C ALA A 182 22.90 17.45 -5.52
N CYS A 183 23.35 17.29 -4.27
CA CYS A 183 22.73 16.38 -3.30
C CYS A 183 21.47 17.03 -2.71
N PRO A 184 20.29 16.39 -2.78
CA PRO A 184 19.09 16.85 -2.10
C PRO A 184 19.31 17.00 -0.58
N GLN A 185 18.74 18.05 0.02
CA GLN A 185 18.79 18.26 1.48
C GLN A 185 18.13 17.12 2.26
N SER A 186 17.17 16.42 1.64
CA SER A 186 16.47 15.28 2.22
C SER A 186 17.33 14.00 2.27
N PHE A 187 18.44 13.93 1.55
CA PHE A 187 19.19 12.68 1.38
C PHE A 187 19.84 12.13 2.68
N PRO A 188 20.48 12.95 3.55
CA PRO A 188 20.99 12.42 4.81
C PRO A 188 19.90 11.89 5.74
N LYS A 189 18.69 12.47 5.69
CA LYS A 189 17.53 11.96 6.43
C LYS A 189 17.06 10.63 5.82
N PHE A 190 16.98 10.56 4.49
CA PHE A 190 16.64 9.34 3.77
C PHE A 190 17.55 8.17 4.16
N ILE A 191 18.88 8.35 4.18
CA ILE A 191 19.82 7.28 4.58
C ILE A 191 19.57 6.82 6.02
N LYS A 192 19.32 7.75 6.94
CA LYS A 192 19.05 7.40 8.35
C LYS A 192 17.75 6.63 8.54
N THR A 193 16.74 6.90 7.71
CA THR A 193 15.44 6.25 7.79
C THR A 193 15.40 4.90 7.08
N TRP A 194 16.00 4.80 5.89
CA TRP A 194 15.83 3.66 4.99
C TRP A 194 17.11 2.87 4.72
N GLY A 195 18.27 3.39 5.12
CA GLY A 195 19.55 2.73 4.91
C GLY A 195 20.03 2.77 3.46
N ASP A 196 20.57 1.65 3.01
CA ASP A 196 21.12 1.49 1.66
C ASP A 196 20.00 1.42 0.60
N PRO A 197 19.98 2.33 -0.40
CA PRO A 197 18.98 2.28 -1.47
C PRO A 197 19.00 0.98 -2.28
N ARG A 198 20.13 0.25 -2.34
CA ARG A 198 20.24 -1.06 -3.01
C ARG A 198 19.33 -2.12 -2.38
N ASN A 199 18.94 -1.94 -1.12
CA ASN A 199 18.02 -2.84 -0.41
C ASN A 199 16.54 -2.54 -0.68
N ILE A 200 16.22 -1.50 -1.48
CA ILE A 200 14.85 -1.07 -1.75
C ILE A 200 14.45 -1.55 -3.15
N PRO A 201 13.52 -2.53 -3.28
CA PRO A 201 13.18 -3.10 -4.58
C PRO A 201 12.65 -2.08 -5.60
N SER A 202 11.86 -1.09 -5.15
CA SER A 202 11.35 -0.05 -6.05
C SER A 202 12.45 0.86 -6.58
N TRP A 203 13.50 1.09 -5.78
CA TRP A 203 14.67 1.83 -6.22
C TRP A 203 15.48 1.04 -7.27
N VAL A 204 15.71 -0.26 -7.06
CA VAL A 204 16.43 -1.12 -8.01
C VAL A 204 15.75 -1.08 -9.38
N SER A 205 14.42 -1.24 -9.39
CA SER A 205 13.60 -1.13 -10.60
C SER A 205 13.69 0.26 -11.25
N TYR A 206 13.59 1.33 -10.45
CA TYR A 206 13.62 2.72 -10.93
C TYR A 206 14.99 3.16 -11.47
N SER A 207 16.07 2.78 -10.79
CA SER A 207 17.44 3.16 -11.12
C SER A 207 18.01 2.37 -12.29
N GLY A 208 17.47 1.17 -12.56
CA GLY A 208 18.05 0.22 -13.50
C GLY A 208 19.36 -0.39 -12.98
N TRP A 209 19.60 -0.31 -11.67
CA TRP A 209 20.79 -0.89 -11.04
C TRP A 209 20.73 -2.42 -11.09
N SER A 210 21.87 -3.04 -11.40
CA SER A 210 22.06 -4.49 -11.32
C SER A 210 23.44 -4.76 -10.73
N GLU A 211 23.57 -5.80 -9.93
CA GLU A 211 24.81 -6.17 -9.24
C GLU A 211 25.91 -6.71 -10.20
N THR A 212 25.73 -6.57 -11.52
CA THR A 212 26.62 -7.15 -12.53
C THR A 212 27.11 -6.12 -13.55
N ARG A 213 28.30 -5.57 -13.25
CA ARG A 213 29.53 -5.77 -14.03
C ARG A 213 30.75 -5.68 -13.12
#